data_AF-A0A0S4I5N7-F1
#
_entry.id   AF-A0A0S4I5N7-F1
#
_cell.length_a   1.000
_cell.length_b   1.000
_cell.length_c   1.000
_cell.angle_alpha   90.00
_cell.angle_beta   90.00
_cell.angle_gamma   90.00
#
_symmetry.space_group_name_H-M   'P 1'
#
loop_
_entity.id
_entity.type
_entity.pdbx_description
1 polymer ?
#
loop_
_entity_poly.entity_id
_entity_poly.type
_entity_poly.pdbx_seq_one_letter_code
_entity_poly.pdbx_strand_id
1 'polypeptide(L)'
;MNKRFTRTWLAALLLPWLAACNGQKVERVLVYQNTVYDWRIEHVVAHNWPAGPHQYYEVFLKGRLLILPANTFNDVRDIREFVAAGGFDTNNWRNDTIIVAFENVQARKGGNEHFVRSLMITPTHQEGEVILADMTTRQQVAVQRVEPGGDH
;
A
#
# COMPACT_ATOMS: atom_id res chain seq x y z
N MET A 1 20.86 -16.24 57.01
CA MET A 1 19.57 -16.24 56.29
C MET A 1 19.63 -15.23 55.14
N ASN A 2 19.93 -15.70 53.93
CA ASN A 2 20.30 -14.87 52.79
C ASN A 2 19.04 -14.41 52.01
N LYS A 3 18.51 -13.22 52.31
CA LYS A 3 17.36 -12.61 51.63
C LYS A 3 17.74 -11.98 50.26
N ARG A 4 18.45 -12.70 49.40
CA ARG A 4 18.85 -12.19 48.06
C ARG A 4 18.21 -12.91 46.88
N PHE A 5 17.43 -13.96 47.11
CA PHE A 5 16.90 -14.80 46.02
C PHE A 5 15.52 -14.43 45.47
N THR A 6 14.80 -13.49 46.09
CA THR A 6 13.39 -13.19 45.71
C THR A 6 13.21 -12.00 44.78
N ARG A 7 14.25 -11.21 44.49
CA ARG A 7 14.12 -9.98 43.69
C ARG A 7 14.30 -10.15 42.18
N THR A 8 14.92 -11.23 41.73
CA THR A 8 15.23 -11.49 40.31
C THR A 8 14.10 -12.18 39.54
N TRP A 9 13.16 -12.83 40.22
CA TRP A 9 12.08 -13.59 39.57
C TRP A 9 10.93 -12.73 39.02
N LEU A 10 10.66 -11.57 39.63
CA LEU A 10 9.58 -10.66 39.17
C LEU A 10 9.91 -9.98 37.83
N ALA A 11 11.18 -9.69 37.55
CA ALA A 11 11.59 -9.09 36.28
C ALA A 11 11.47 -10.07 35.10
N ALA A 12 11.63 -11.38 35.35
CA ALA A 12 11.50 -12.42 34.33
C ALA A 12 10.04 -12.67 33.89
N LEU A 13 9.06 -12.35 34.74
CA LEU A 13 7.63 -12.52 34.45
C LEU A 13 7.02 -11.38 33.61
N LEU A 14 7.69 -10.22 33.53
CA LEU A 14 7.22 -9.06 32.74
C LEU A 14 7.77 -9.03 31.30
N LEU A 15 8.87 -9.75 31.04
CA LEU A 15 9.47 -9.85 29.70
C LEU A 15 8.56 -10.52 28.64
N PRO A 16 7.77 -11.57 28.94
CA PRO A 16 6.84 -12.17 27.97
C PRO A 16 5.69 -11.23 27.59
N TRP A 17 5.29 -10.33 28.49
CA TRP A 17 4.23 -9.35 28.24
C TRP A 17 4.69 -8.22 27.32
N LEU A 18 5.97 -7.86 27.36
CA LEU A 18 6.59 -6.94 26.39
C LEU A 18 6.80 -7.59 25.02
N ALA A 19 7.07 -8.90 24.98
CA ALA A 19 7.19 -9.65 23.72
C ALA A 19 5.85 -9.79 22.96
N ALA A 20 4.72 -9.78 23.68
CA ALA A 20 3.38 -9.87 23.08
C ALA A 20 2.90 -8.58 22.41
N CYS A 21 3.64 -7.46 22.48
CA CYS A 21 3.27 -6.17 21.88
C CYS A 21 3.85 -5.93 20.48
N ASN A 22 4.70 -6.81 19.94
CA ASN A 22 5.54 -6.46 18.77
C ASN A 22 5.20 -7.18 17.45
N GLY A 23 4.08 -7.89 17.37
CA GLY A 23 3.63 -8.51 16.11
C GLY A 23 2.46 -7.75 15.52
N GLN A 24 2.72 -6.73 14.68
CA GLN A 24 1.67 -6.11 13.88
C GLN A 24 1.10 -7.18 12.95
N LYS A 25 -0.09 -7.71 13.28
CA LYS A 25 -0.70 -8.81 12.53
C LYS A 25 -1.22 -8.27 11.20
N VAL A 26 -0.58 -8.66 10.10
CA VAL A 26 -1.01 -8.30 8.74
C VAL A 26 -1.61 -9.50 8.05
N GLU A 27 -2.86 -9.38 7.64
CA GLU A 27 -3.57 -10.38 6.83
C GLU A 27 -3.60 -9.91 5.37
N ARG A 28 -3.38 -10.82 4.43
CA ARG A 28 -3.42 -10.53 2.98
C ARG A 28 -4.29 -11.55 2.27
N VAL A 29 -5.17 -11.07 1.40
CA VAL A 29 -6.08 -11.90 0.60
C VAL A 29 -5.96 -11.49 -0.86
N LEU A 30 -5.63 -12.45 -1.73
CA LEU A 30 -5.65 -12.24 -3.17
C LEU A 30 -7.09 -12.00 -3.65
N VAL A 31 -7.38 -10.81 -4.18
CA VAL A 31 -8.74 -10.45 -4.64
C VAL A 31 -8.85 -10.34 -6.15
N TYR A 32 -7.72 -10.19 -6.85
CA TYR A 32 -7.69 -10.19 -8.31
C TYR A 32 -6.33 -10.67 -8.82
N GLN A 33 -6.35 -11.45 -9.89
CA GLN A 33 -5.15 -11.89 -10.60
C GLN A 33 -5.41 -11.91 -12.10
N ASN A 34 -4.49 -11.33 -12.86
CA ASN A 34 -4.43 -11.42 -14.31
C ASN A 34 -3.07 -11.99 -14.70
N THR A 35 -3.08 -13.19 -15.25
CA THR A 35 -1.86 -13.91 -15.65
C THR A 35 -1.34 -13.51 -17.04
N VAL A 36 -2.11 -12.73 -17.81
CA VAL A 36 -1.70 -12.27 -19.16
C VAL A 36 -0.82 -11.03 -19.06
N TYR A 37 -1.16 -10.11 -18.15
CA TYR A 37 -0.43 -8.85 -17.93
C TYR A 37 0.24 -8.77 -16.55
N ASP A 38 0.27 -9.88 -15.82
CA ASP A 38 0.90 -10.05 -14.51
C ASP A 38 0.43 -9.04 -13.44
N TRP A 39 -0.86 -8.69 -13.50
CA TRP A 39 -1.49 -7.91 -12.43
C TRP A 39 -1.88 -8.82 -11.27
N ARG A 40 -1.64 -8.36 -10.05
CA ARG A 40 -2.10 -8.98 -8.83
C ARG A 40 -2.57 -7.90 -7.87
N ILE A 41 -3.74 -8.07 -7.27
CA ILE A 41 -4.27 -7.14 -6.26
C ILE A 41 -4.56 -7.95 -5.01
N GLU A 42 -4.01 -7.48 -3.90
CA GLU A 42 -4.20 -8.08 -2.57
C GLU A 42 -4.94 -7.08 -1.69
N HIS A 43 -5.99 -7.55 -1.00
CA HIS A 43 -6.61 -6.82 0.10
C HIS A 43 -5.81 -7.10 1.38
N VAL A 44 -5.40 -6.03 2.05
CA VAL A 44 -4.53 -6.08 3.22
C VAL A 44 -5.26 -5.51 4.43
N VAL A 45 -5.24 -6.27 5.52
CA VAL A 45 -5.77 -5.85 6.84
C VAL A 45 -4.61 -5.85 7.85
N ALA A 46 -4.13 -4.65 8.17
CA ALA A 46 -3.09 -4.43 9.17
C ALA A 46 -3.73 -4.13 10.54
N HIS A 47 -3.57 -5.02 11.51
CA HIS A 47 -4.12 -4.85 12.85
C HIS A 47 -3.20 -3.99 13.71
N ASN A 48 -3.55 -2.70 13.84
CA ASN A 48 -2.76 -1.72 14.59
C ASN A 48 -3.40 -1.51 15.97
N TRP A 49 -2.99 -2.27 16.98
CA TRP A 49 -3.45 -2.02 18.34
C TRP A 49 -2.73 -0.80 18.95
N PRO A 50 -3.41 0.20 19.54
CA PRO A 50 -4.85 0.30 19.84
C PRO A 50 -5.68 1.09 18.80
N ALA A 51 -5.07 1.58 17.72
CA ALA A 51 -5.72 2.43 16.70
C ALA A 51 -6.83 1.72 15.89
N GLY A 52 -6.87 0.39 15.91
CA GLY A 52 -7.81 -0.43 15.13
C GLY A 52 -7.19 -0.99 13.83
N PRO A 53 -7.92 -1.81 13.08
CA PRO A 53 -7.44 -2.35 11.82
C PRO A 53 -7.40 -1.25 10.74
N HIS A 54 -6.29 -1.19 10.01
CA HIS A 54 -6.14 -0.39 8.79
C HIS A 54 -6.30 -1.31 7.57
N GLN A 55 -7.19 -0.95 6.65
CA GLN A 55 -7.53 -1.75 5.48
C GLN A 55 -7.18 -0.99 4.21
N TYR A 56 -6.53 -1.66 3.28
CA TYR A 56 -6.11 -1.09 2.01
C TYR A 56 -5.87 -2.21 0.99
N TYR A 57 -5.59 -1.82 -0.25
CA TYR A 57 -5.18 -2.70 -1.31
C TYR A 57 -3.72 -2.44 -1.69
N GLU A 58 -2.97 -3.51 -1.88
CA GLU A 58 -1.67 -3.49 -2.52
C GLU A 58 -1.83 -4.03 -3.94
N VAL A 59 -1.22 -3.32 -4.90
CA VAL A 59 -1.23 -3.71 -6.31
C VAL A 59 0.17 -4.11 -6.70
N PHE A 60 0.29 -5.19 -7.47
CA PHE A 60 1.56 -5.68 -7.98
C PHE A 60 1.48 -5.82 -9.50
N LEU A 61 2.57 -5.42 -10.17
CA LEU A 61 2.79 -5.62 -11.59
C LEU A 61 4.06 -6.45 -11.77
N LYS A 62 3.96 -7.59 -12.46
CA LYS A 62 5.10 -8.50 -12.69
C LYS A 62 5.79 -8.90 -11.38
N GLY A 63 4.99 -9.17 -10.35
CA GLY A 63 5.46 -9.55 -9.01
C GLY A 63 6.07 -8.43 -8.17
N ARG A 64 6.19 -7.20 -8.69
CA ARG A 64 6.70 -6.05 -7.94
C ARG A 64 5.56 -5.17 -7.44
N LEU A 65 5.67 -4.66 -6.21
CA LEU A 65 4.71 -3.72 -5.64
C LEU A 65 4.64 -2.46 -6.52
N LEU A 66 3.43 -2.01 -6.80
CA LEU A 66 3.16 -0.77 -7.52
C LEU A 66 3.23 0.38 -6.52
N ILE A 67 4.25 1.22 -6.67
CA ILE A 67 4.40 2.46 -5.91
C ILE A 67 4.39 3.61 -6.92
N LEU A 68 3.40 4.50 -6.80
CA LEU A 68 3.30 5.69 -7.63
C LEU A 68 4.04 6.86 -6.98
N PRO A 69 4.82 7.63 -7.75
CA PRO A 69 5.64 8.68 -7.18
C PRO A 69 4.80 9.90 -6.74
N ALA A 70 5.09 10.41 -5.54
CA ALA A 70 4.35 11.50 -4.89
C ALA A 70 4.25 12.76 -5.76
N ASN A 71 5.36 13.08 -6.44
CA ASN A 71 5.51 14.26 -7.29
C ASN A 71 4.47 14.34 -8.42
N THR A 72 3.92 13.20 -8.87
CA THR A 72 2.92 13.15 -9.94
C THR A 72 1.58 13.72 -9.49
N PHE A 73 1.26 13.63 -8.19
CA PHE A 73 -0.03 14.04 -7.64
C PHE A 73 0.06 15.23 -6.69
N ASN A 74 1.24 15.85 -6.59
CA ASN A 74 1.56 16.83 -5.55
C ASN A 74 1.28 16.27 -4.14
N ASP A 75 1.56 14.98 -3.94
CA ASP A 75 1.38 14.31 -2.67
C ASP A 75 2.59 14.53 -1.76
N VAL A 76 2.38 14.41 -0.45
CA VAL A 76 3.45 14.40 0.54
C VAL A 76 4.15 13.05 0.65
N ARG A 77 3.58 11.98 0.09
CA ARG A 77 4.12 10.61 0.16
C ARG A 77 3.92 9.84 -1.14
N ASP A 78 4.82 8.89 -1.40
CA ASP A 78 4.63 7.92 -2.46
C ASP A 78 3.42 7.02 -2.17
N ILE A 79 2.68 6.69 -3.22
CA ILE A 79 1.41 5.98 -3.11
C ILE A 79 1.64 4.49 -3.32
N ARG A 80 1.59 3.73 -2.22
CA ARG A 80 1.68 2.26 -2.22
C ARG A 80 0.40 1.57 -1.74
N GLU A 81 -0.44 2.31 -1.01
CA GLU A 81 -1.69 1.82 -0.42
C GLU A 81 -2.87 2.45 -1.16
N PHE A 82 -3.79 1.61 -1.63
CA PHE A 82 -4.97 2.05 -2.37
C PHE A 82 -6.23 1.80 -1.52
N VAL A 83 -7.17 2.75 -1.50
CA VAL A 83 -8.45 2.61 -0.79
C VAL A 83 -9.44 1.72 -1.54
N ALA A 84 -9.25 1.60 -2.87
CA ALA A 84 -9.96 0.66 -3.71
C ALA A 84 -9.06 0.25 -4.88
N ALA A 85 -9.14 -1.01 -5.30
CA ALA A 85 -8.45 -1.50 -6.49
C ALA A 85 -9.27 -2.62 -7.15
N GLY A 86 -9.25 -2.65 -8.48
CA GLY A 86 -9.94 -3.67 -9.26
C GLY A 86 -9.37 -3.77 -10.67
N GLY A 87 -9.42 -4.96 -11.25
CA GLY A 87 -9.06 -5.18 -12.65
C GLY A 87 -10.26 -5.62 -13.48
N PHE A 88 -10.06 -5.68 -14.79
CA PHE A 88 -11.07 -6.18 -15.71
C PHE A 88 -10.94 -7.70 -15.90
N ASP A 89 -12.06 -8.36 -16.24
CA ASP A 89 -12.07 -9.77 -16.65
C ASP A 89 -11.16 -9.97 -17.87
N THR A 90 -10.59 -11.17 -18.01
CA THR A 90 -9.66 -11.49 -19.10
C THR A 90 -10.30 -11.40 -20.49
N ASN A 91 -11.62 -11.50 -20.60
CA ASN A 91 -12.36 -11.32 -21.86
C ASN A 91 -12.65 -9.85 -22.19
N ASN A 92 -12.32 -8.92 -21.30
CA ASN A 92 -12.50 -7.50 -21.55
C ASN A 92 -11.39 -6.95 -22.46
N TRP A 93 -11.74 -6.02 -23.34
CA TRP A 93 -10.77 -5.36 -24.21
C TRP A 93 -9.76 -4.46 -23.47
N ARG A 94 -10.04 -4.10 -22.21
CA ARG A 94 -9.12 -3.39 -21.29
C ARG A 94 -8.51 -4.31 -20.23
N ASN A 95 -8.40 -5.62 -20.50
CA ASN A 95 -7.83 -6.57 -19.55
C ASN A 95 -6.34 -6.30 -19.21
N ASP A 96 -5.68 -5.41 -19.93
CA ASP A 96 -4.34 -4.91 -19.62
C ASP A 96 -4.33 -3.85 -18.50
N THR A 97 -5.47 -3.28 -18.16
CA THR A 97 -5.59 -2.10 -17.30
C THR A 97 -6.20 -2.48 -15.95
N ILE A 98 -5.83 -1.76 -14.91
CA ILE A 98 -6.51 -1.80 -13.61
C ILE A 98 -7.08 -0.42 -13.25
N ILE A 99 -8.01 -0.40 -12.31
CA ILE A 99 -8.52 0.82 -11.69
C ILE A 99 -8.07 0.82 -10.23
N VAL A 100 -7.57 1.96 -9.77
CA VAL A 100 -7.26 2.18 -8.35
C VAL A 100 -7.85 3.50 -7.89
N ALA A 101 -8.12 3.59 -6.59
CA ALA A 101 -8.37 4.85 -5.91
C ALA A 101 -7.46 4.96 -4.68
N PHE A 102 -7.01 6.16 -4.37
CA PHE A 102 -6.16 6.42 -3.21
C PHE A 102 -6.46 7.78 -2.60
N GLU A 103 -6.07 7.91 -1.34
CA GLU A 103 -6.07 9.18 -0.63
C GLU A 103 -4.83 9.99 -1.06
N ASN A 104 -5.08 11.13 -1.71
CA ASN A 104 -4.07 12.11 -2.09
C ASN A 104 -3.97 13.19 -1.01
N VAL A 105 -2.83 13.25 -0.33
CA VAL A 105 -2.58 14.17 0.78
C VAL A 105 -1.68 15.31 0.32
N GLN A 106 -2.20 16.53 0.31
CA GLN A 106 -1.46 17.72 -0.16
C GLN A 106 -1.16 18.66 1.00
N ALA A 107 0.09 19.09 1.13
CA ALA A 107 0.47 20.13 2.07
C ALA A 107 -0.03 21.51 1.60
N ARG A 108 -0.83 22.20 2.42
CA ARG A 108 -1.33 23.56 2.15
C ARG A 108 -1.12 24.50 3.34
N LYS A 109 -1.32 25.80 3.12
CA LYS A 109 -1.25 26.80 4.20
C LYS A 109 -2.38 26.55 5.20
N GLY A 110 -2.04 26.01 6.37
CA GLY A 110 -2.98 25.68 7.44
C GLY A 110 -3.10 24.19 7.77
N GLY A 111 -2.42 23.31 7.03
CA GLY A 111 -2.40 21.87 7.30
C GLY A 111 -2.39 21.02 6.03
N ASN A 112 -2.66 19.73 6.19
CA ASN A 112 -2.81 18.81 5.07
C ASN A 112 -4.27 18.78 4.61
N GLU A 113 -4.47 18.84 3.30
CA GLU A 113 -5.77 18.59 2.67
C GLU A 113 -5.79 17.18 2.09
N HIS A 114 -6.92 16.49 2.25
CA HIS A 114 -7.10 15.10 1.87
C HIS A 114 -8.11 15.01 0.73
N PHE A 115 -7.69 14.46 -0.40
CA PHE A 115 -8.52 14.23 -1.58
C PHE A 115 -8.59 12.74 -1.89
N VAL A 116 -9.62 12.32 -2.60
CA VAL A 116 -9.64 10.98 -3.20
C VAL A 116 -9.44 11.14 -4.69
N ARG A 117 -8.47 10.40 -5.24
CA ARG A 117 -8.23 10.32 -6.69
C ARG A 117 -8.46 8.90 -7.18
N SER A 118 -8.89 8.77 -8.42
CA SER A 118 -9.09 7.50 -9.10
C SER A 118 -8.35 7.49 -10.42
N LEU A 119 -7.61 6.41 -10.68
CA LEU A 119 -6.78 6.25 -11.86
C LEU A 119 -7.11 4.95 -12.57
N MET A 120 -7.03 4.96 -13.90
CA MET A 120 -6.72 3.77 -14.67
C MET A 120 -5.21 3.66 -14.84
N ILE A 121 -4.67 2.45 -14.68
CA ILE A 121 -3.25 2.17 -14.79
C ILE A 121 -3.02 1.08 -15.81
N THR A 122 -2.26 1.40 -16.85
CA THR A 122 -1.94 0.50 -17.95
C THR A 122 -0.43 0.27 -17.98
N PRO A 123 0.06 -0.99 -18.09
CA PRO A 123 1.48 -1.26 -18.17
C PRO A 123 2.01 -0.80 -19.53
N THR A 124 3.28 -0.41 -19.57
CA THR A 124 3.96 -0.10 -20.83
C THR A 124 4.93 -1.22 -21.23
N HIS A 125 5.52 -1.10 -22.43
CA HIS A 125 6.62 -1.96 -22.84
C HIS A 125 7.92 -1.66 -22.09
N GLN A 126 8.08 -0.45 -21.54
CA GLN A 126 9.26 -0.05 -20.79
C GLN A 126 9.18 -0.59 -19.36
N GLU A 127 10.23 -1.27 -18.92
CA GLU A 127 10.24 -1.85 -17.58
C GLU A 127 10.16 -0.77 -16.50
N GLY A 128 9.23 -0.96 -15.56
CA GLY A 128 9.04 -0.01 -14.47
C GLY A 128 8.18 1.21 -14.82
N GLU A 129 7.81 1.41 -16.08
CA GLU A 129 6.93 2.52 -16.49
C GLU A 129 5.47 2.06 -16.63
N VAL A 130 4.54 2.90 -16.17
CA VAL A 130 3.09 2.72 -16.33
C VAL A 130 2.45 4.00 -16.86
N ILE A 131 1.39 3.85 -17.66
CA ILE A 131 0.53 4.97 -18.05
C ILE A 131 -0.56 5.11 -16.99
N LEU A 132 -0.67 6.32 -16.45
CA LEU A 132 -1.72 6.73 -15.54
C LEU A 132 -2.72 7.57 -16.30
N ALA A 133 -4.00 7.23 -16.19
CA ALA A 133 -5.11 8.05 -16.68
C ALA A 133 -5.99 8.48 -15.52
N ASP A 134 -6.01 9.77 -15.20
CA ASP A 134 -6.85 10.34 -14.17
C ASP A 134 -8.31 10.28 -14.62
N MET A 135 -9.14 9.57 -13.84
CA MET A 135 -10.54 9.32 -14.22
C MET A 135 -11.43 10.55 -14.06
N THR A 136 -10.99 11.55 -13.30
CA THR A 136 -11.71 12.81 -13.08
C THR A 136 -11.35 13.82 -14.16
N THR A 137 -10.06 14.03 -14.41
CA THR A 137 -9.57 15.06 -15.34
C THR A 137 -9.38 14.56 -16.76
N ARG A 138 -9.37 13.23 -16.97
CA ARG A 138 -9.04 12.54 -18.22
C ARG A 138 -7.61 12.79 -18.73
N GLN A 139 -6.75 13.39 -17.91
CA GLN A 139 -5.35 13.56 -18.24
C GLN A 139 -4.62 12.22 -18.19
N GLN A 140 -3.61 12.07 -19.05
CA GLN A 140 -2.77 10.87 -19.09
C GLN A 140 -1.29 11.24 -18.99
N VAL A 141 -0.55 10.46 -18.22
CA VAL A 141 0.89 10.65 -18.03
C VAL A 141 1.58 9.30 -17.86
N ALA A 142 2.72 9.11 -18.53
CA ALA A 142 3.59 7.97 -18.28
C ALA A 142 4.50 8.30 -17.09
N VAL A 143 4.60 7.36 -16.13
CA VAL A 143 5.42 7.54 -14.94
C VAL A 143 6.29 6.32 -14.68
N GLN A 144 7.50 6.57 -14.21
CA GLN A 144 8.35 5.55 -13.64
C GLN A 144 7.86 5.21 -12.23
N ARG A 145 7.61 3.93 -11.97
CA ARG A 145 7.28 3.42 -10.64
C ARG A 145 8.48 3.55 -9.71
N VAL A 146 8.20 3.77 -8.43
CA VAL A 146 9.23 3.75 -7.38
C VAL A 146 9.50 2.30 -6.99
N GLU A 147 10.77 1.93 -6.81
CA GLU A 147 11.15 0.60 -6.33
C GLU A 147 11.00 0.51 -4.80
N PRO A 148 10.57 -0.63 -4.24
CA PRO A 148 10.50 -0.81 -2.79
C PRO A 148 11.88 -0.62 -2.14
N GLY A 149 12.00 0.36 -1.23
CA GLY A 149 13.25 0.66 -0.52
C GLY A 149 14.10 1.77 -1.16
N GLY A 150 13.58 2.48 -2.16
CA GLY A 150 14.16 3.77 -2.58
C GLY A 150 13.87 4.83 -1.53
N ASP A 151 14.90 5.26 -0.80
CA ASP A 151 14.84 6.44 0.06
C ASP A 151 14.74 7.70 -0.82
N HIS A 152 13.76 8.56 -0.53
CA HIS A 152 13.68 9.94 -0.98
C HIS A 152 13.48 10.86 0.23
#